data_AF-A0A928UAI9-F1
#
_entry.id   AF-A0A928UAI9-F1
#
_cell.length_a   1.000
_cell.length_b   1.000
_cell.length_c   1.000
_cell.angle_alpha   90.00
_cell.angle_beta   90.00
_cell.angle_gamma   90.00
#
_symmetry.space_group_name_H-M   'P 1'
#
loop_
_entity.id
_entity.type
_entity.pdbx_description
1 polymer ?
#
loop_
_entity_poly.entity_id
_entity_poly.type
_entity_poly.pdbx_seq_one_letter_code
_entity_poly.pdbx_strand_id
1 'polypeptide(L)'
;MKLFRLKYVLPLIAGLGLSLTSTAWALNEHTAGDTTKSPYTIYAGLGFAVQESCYYCHGNGGKGTTEGLIFGVPDFTSTEFQSSMTDKQIIDHINKGKGKCPSYQGKMSPEMIEKMAGVVRNFAVK
;
A
#
# COMPACT_ATOMS: atom_id res chain seq x y z
N MET A 1 47.72 32.26 -47.66
CA MET A 1 47.23 33.00 -46.48
C MET A 1 47.19 32.02 -45.30
N LYS A 2 47.81 32.41 -44.17
CA LYS A 2 48.21 31.53 -43.05
C LYS A 2 47.05 31.17 -42.11
N LEU A 3 47.26 30.03 -41.44
CA LEU A 3 46.46 29.32 -40.45
C LEU A 3 46.16 30.04 -39.12
N PHE A 4 45.07 29.57 -38.48
CA PHE A 4 44.70 29.48 -37.05
C PHE A 4 44.76 30.73 -36.15
N ARG A 5 43.64 30.97 -35.42
CA ARG A 5 43.67 31.05 -33.95
C ARG A 5 42.30 30.89 -33.25
N LEU A 6 42.33 29.91 -32.34
CA LEU A 6 41.46 29.57 -31.22
C LEU A 6 41.05 30.77 -30.34
N LYS A 7 39.80 30.79 -29.84
CA LYS A 7 39.42 31.27 -28.49
C LYS A 7 38.03 30.77 -28.08
N TYR A 8 38.01 29.92 -27.06
CA TYR A 8 36.86 29.52 -26.26
C TYR A 8 36.32 30.71 -25.46
N VAL A 9 34.99 30.86 -25.37
CA VAL A 9 34.30 31.40 -24.18
C VAL A 9 32.97 30.66 -24.02
N LEU A 10 32.90 29.87 -22.94
CA LEU A 10 31.69 29.25 -22.40
C LEU A 10 31.01 30.27 -21.45
N PRO A 11 29.67 30.30 -21.40
CA PRO A 11 29.01 30.26 -20.09
C PRO A 11 27.93 29.17 -20.10
N LEU A 12 28.04 28.13 -19.27
CA LEU A 12 27.39 28.06 -17.96
C LEU A 12 25.98 28.66 -17.96
N ILE A 13 24.96 27.80 -18.01
CA ILE A 13 23.89 27.72 -16.99
C ILE A 13 23.37 26.27 -17.01
N ALA A 14 23.61 25.58 -15.91
CA ALA A 14 22.99 24.32 -15.57
C ALA A 14 21.49 24.56 -15.34
N GLY A 15 20.68 24.30 -16.37
CA GLY A 15 19.24 24.17 -16.22
C GLY A 15 18.93 22.79 -15.68
N LEU A 16 18.96 22.66 -14.36
CA LEU A 16 18.42 21.52 -13.63
C LEU A 16 16.90 21.47 -13.92
N GLY A 17 16.54 20.82 -15.00
CA GLY A 17 15.16 20.48 -15.34
C GLY A 17 14.66 19.44 -14.34
N LEU A 18 14.28 19.90 -13.15
CA LEU A 18 13.34 19.22 -12.28
C LEU A 18 12.02 19.09 -13.04
N SER A 19 11.95 18.12 -13.95
CA SER A 19 10.67 17.64 -14.43
C SER A 19 10.04 16.88 -13.27
N LEU A 20 9.16 17.61 -12.57
CA LEU A 20 8.11 17.08 -11.72
C LEU A 20 7.20 16.18 -12.59
N THR A 21 7.71 15.02 -12.98
CA THR A 21 6.89 13.96 -13.54
C THR A 21 6.38 13.14 -12.37
N SER A 22 5.27 13.61 -11.83
CA SER A 22 4.19 12.79 -11.30
C SER A 22 4.60 11.63 -10.38
N THR A 23 4.86 11.94 -9.11
CA THR A 23 4.90 10.94 -8.02
C THR A 23 3.56 10.21 -7.81
N ALA A 24 2.53 10.52 -8.58
CA ALA A 24 1.22 9.87 -8.53
C ALA A 24 1.22 8.40 -9.00
N TRP A 25 2.19 7.97 -9.82
CA TRP A 25 2.21 6.61 -10.36
C TRP A 25 2.78 5.58 -9.38
N ALA A 26 3.56 6.03 -8.39
CA ALA A 26 4.20 5.13 -7.42
C ALA A 26 3.24 4.57 -6.36
N LEU A 27 2.05 5.16 -6.19
CA LEU A 27 1.07 4.70 -5.21
C LEU A 27 0.12 3.64 -5.76
N ASN A 28 0.01 3.50 -7.09
CA ASN A 28 -0.95 2.61 -7.73
C ASN A 28 -0.36 1.31 -8.29
N GLU A 29 0.97 1.16 -8.38
CA GLU A 29 1.59 -0.10 -8.78
C GLU A 29 2.14 -0.84 -7.56
N HIS A 30 1.36 -1.78 -7.01
CA HIS A 30 1.94 -2.88 -6.24
C HIS A 30 2.68 -3.80 -7.21
N THR A 31 3.93 -3.45 -7.54
CA THR A 31 4.78 -4.30 -8.37
C THR A 31 5.12 -5.58 -7.64
N ALA A 32 5.10 -6.71 -8.35
CA ALA A 32 5.56 -7.97 -7.80
C ALA A 32 7.02 -7.83 -7.36
N GLY A 33 7.29 -8.14 -6.08
CA GLY A 33 8.60 -7.97 -5.47
C GLY A 33 8.94 -9.12 -4.53
N ASP A 34 10.00 -8.95 -3.76
CA ASP A 34 10.40 -9.93 -2.73
C ASP A 34 9.26 -10.19 -1.74
N THR A 35 8.83 -11.45 -1.66
CA THR A 35 7.71 -11.88 -0.81
C THR A 35 7.97 -11.64 0.68
N THR A 36 9.23 -11.53 1.10
CA THR A 36 9.58 -11.19 2.50
C THR A 36 9.20 -9.76 2.89
N LYS A 37 9.00 -8.87 1.91
CA LYS A 37 8.59 -7.47 2.10
C LYS A 37 7.15 -7.21 1.66
N SER A 38 6.42 -8.26 1.28
CA SER A 38 5.09 -8.15 0.70
C SER A 38 4.02 -8.01 1.79
N PRO A 39 3.05 -7.09 1.64
CA PRO A 39 1.90 -7.02 2.55
C PRO A 39 1.04 -8.28 2.47
N TYR A 40 1.04 -9.00 1.35
CA TYR A 40 0.26 -10.24 1.20
C TYR A 40 0.80 -11.37 2.08
N THR A 41 2.11 -11.41 2.32
CA THR A 41 2.74 -12.39 3.21
C THR A 41 2.32 -12.15 4.67
N ILE A 42 2.20 -10.88 5.06
CA ILE A 42 1.66 -10.48 6.36
C ILE A 42 0.15 -10.76 6.44
N TYR A 43 -0.61 -10.46 5.38
CA TYR A 43 -2.04 -10.77 5.30
C TYR A 43 -2.31 -12.27 5.50
N ALA A 44 -1.44 -13.11 4.92
CA ALA A 44 -1.45 -14.57 5.05
C ALA A 44 -0.91 -15.09 6.39
N GLY A 45 -0.50 -14.20 7.31
CA GLY A 45 -0.21 -14.55 8.70
C GLY A 45 1.26 -14.72 9.06
N LEU A 46 2.22 -14.31 8.23
CA LEU A 46 3.64 -14.39 8.60
C LEU A 46 3.91 -13.59 9.89
N GLY A 47 4.36 -14.29 10.93
CA GLY A 47 4.67 -13.68 12.23
C GLY A 47 3.47 -13.43 13.15
N PHE A 48 2.27 -13.91 12.77
CA PHE A 48 1.04 -13.78 13.55
C PHE A 48 0.44 -15.15 13.86
N ALA A 49 -0.26 -15.25 15.00
CA ALA A 49 -1.12 -16.41 15.24
C ALA A 49 -2.27 -16.42 14.21
N VAL A 50 -2.81 -17.60 13.91
CA VAL A 50 -3.87 -17.76 12.89
C VAL A 50 -5.07 -16.85 13.20
N GLN A 51 -5.52 -16.81 14.45
CA GLN A 51 -6.64 -15.97 14.88
C GLN A 51 -6.36 -14.46 14.86
N GLU A 52 -5.10 -14.04 14.72
CA GLU A 52 -4.70 -12.65 14.53
C GLU A 52 -4.29 -12.34 13.08
N SER A 53 -4.41 -13.30 12.16
CA SER A 53 -4.00 -13.14 10.77
C SER A 53 -5.17 -12.65 9.92
N CYS A 54 -4.92 -11.68 9.02
CA CYS A 54 -5.98 -11.03 8.25
C CYS A 54 -6.80 -12.04 7.42
N TYR A 55 -6.13 -12.99 6.76
CA TYR A 55 -6.78 -14.00 5.92
C TYR A 55 -7.74 -14.91 6.69
N TYR A 56 -7.54 -15.09 8.00
CA TYR A 56 -8.39 -15.97 8.80
C TYR A 56 -9.81 -15.41 8.93
N CYS A 57 -9.96 -14.09 9.00
CA CYS A 57 -11.27 -13.43 9.07
C CYS A 57 -11.69 -12.86 7.70
N HIS A 58 -10.77 -12.20 7.00
CA HIS A 58 -11.02 -11.47 5.75
C HIS A 58 -10.56 -12.27 4.51
N GLY A 59 -10.49 -13.61 4.61
CA GLY A 59 -10.17 -14.51 3.52
C GLY A 59 -11.25 -14.57 2.43
N ASN A 60 -11.28 -15.64 1.64
CA ASN A 60 -12.20 -15.82 0.51
C ASN A 60 -12.19 -14.64 -0.49
N GLY A 61 -10.99 -14.11 -0.76
CA GLY A 61 -10.83 -12.95 -1.63
C GLY A 61 -11.44 -11.66 -1.07
N GLY A 62 -11.36 -11.44 0.24
CA GLY A 62 -11.83 -10.21 0.89
C GLY A 62 -13.32 -10.21 1.27
N LYS A 63 -14.07 -11.26 0.91
CA LYS A 63 -15.51 -11.37 1.20
C LYS A 63 -15.83 -11.84 2.62
N GLY A 64 -14.81 -12.35 3.33
CA GLY A 64 -14.96 -12.93 4.65
C GLY A 64 -15.00 -14.46 4.62
N THR A 65 -14.33 -15.06 5.61
CA THR A 65 -14.44 -16.50 5.91
C THR A 65 -15.70 -16.79 6.73
N THR A 66 -16.02 -18.06 6.97
CA THR A 66 -17.11 -18.43 7.88
C THR A 66 -16.91 -17.80 9.26
N GLU A 67 -15.70 -17.85 9.79
CA GLU A 67 -15.33 -17.29 11.10
C GLU A 67 -15.40 -15.76 11.08
N GLY A 68 -14.90 -15.13 10.01
CA GLY A 68 -15.00 -13.68 9.84
C GLY A 68 -16.45 -13.20 9.79
N LEU A 69 -17.32 -13.91 9.06
CA LEU A 69 -18.73 -13.58 8.96
C LEU A 69 -19.45 -13.73 10.31
N ILE A 70 -19.10 -14.73 11.12
CA ILE A 70 -19.58 -14.85 12.51
C ILE A 70 -19.17 -13.63 13.34
N PHE A 71 -17.99 -13.06 13.11
CA PHE A 71 -17.53 -11.83 13.76
C PHE A 71 -18.01 -10.54 13.10
N GLY A 72 -18.78 -10.62 12.01
CA GLY A 72 -19.35 -9.47 11.31
C GLY A 72 -18.32 -8.67 10.50
N VAL A 73 -17.36 -9.33 9.86
CA VAL A 73 -16.46 -8.64 8.92
C VAL A 73 -17.25 -8.06 7.73
N PRO A 74 -16.88 -6.87 7.23
CA PRO A 74 -17.42 -6.36 5.98
C PRO A 74 -16.87 -7.12 4.77
N ASP A 75 -17.56 -6.99 3.63
CA ASP A 75 -17.08 -7.44 2.33
C ASP A 75 -16.18 -6.38 1.69
N PHE A 76 -14.88 -6.66 1.59
CA PHE A 76 -13.91 -5.75 0.95
C PHE A 76 -14.08 -5.64 -0.57
N THR A 77 -14.82 -6.55 -1.22
CA THR A 77 -15.11 -6.46 -2.66
C THR A 77 -16.30 -5.54 -2.97
N SER A 78 -17.06 -5.13 -1.94
CA SER A 78 -18.23 -4.27 -2.08
C SER A 78 -17.84 -2.79 -2.24
N THR A 79 -18.27 -2.16 -3.33
CA THR A 79 -18.12 -0.71 -3.54
C THR A 79 -18.79 0.10 -2.43
N GLU A 80 -19.91 -0.39 -1.87
CA GLU A 80 -20.61 0.28 -0.77
C GLU A 80 -19.72 0.35 0.48
N PHE A 81 -19.13 -0.77 0.88
CA PHE A 81 -18.17 -0.80 1.99
C PHE A 81 -16.98 0.13 1.72
N GLN A 82 -16.39 0.03 0.52
CA GLN A 82 -15.23 0.85 0.17
C GLN A 82 -15.56 2.35 0.22
N SER A 83 -16.76 2.75 -0.20
CA SER A 83 -17.22 4.15 -0.12
C SER A 83 -17.48 4.65 1.30
N SER A 84 -17.70 3.73 2.26
CA SER A 84 -17.98 4.08 3.66
C SER A 84 -16.74 4.47 4.48
N MET A 85 -15.53 4.21 3.95
CA MET A 85 -14.27 4.51 4.63
C MET A 85 -13.32 5.27 3.70
N THR A 86 -12.65 6.28 4.24
CA THR A 86 -11.49 6.93 3.60
C THR A 86 -10.21 6.13 3.84
N ASP A 87 -9.17 6.36 3.04
CA ASP A 87 -7.88 5.64 3.19
C ASP A 87 -7.26 5.88 4.57
N LYS A 88 -7.33 7.13 5.04
CA LYS A 88 -6.91 7.48 6.40
C LYS A 88 -7.68 6.69 7.46
N GLN A 89 -9.00 6.52 7.30
CA GLN A 89 -9.79 5.73 8.25
C GLN A 89 -9.43 4.25 8.23
N ILE A 90 -9.06 3.69 7.08
CA ILE A 90 -8.57 2.29 7.01
C ILE A 90 -7.23 2.16 7.73
N ILE A 91 -6.28 3.08 7.49
CA ILE A 91 -4.98 3.11 8.18
C ILE A 91 -5.17 3.25 9.69
N ASP A 92 -6.00 4.20 10.12
CA ASP A 92 -6.30 4.43 11.54
C ASP A 92 -6.99 3.19 12.16
N HIS A 93 -7.85 2.49 11.41
CA HIS A 93 -8.50 1.27 11.84
C HIS A 93 -7.51 0.11 12.01
N ILE A 94 -6.60 -0.13 11.06
CA ILE A 94 -5.59 -1.19 11.17
C ILE A 94 -4.67 -0.92 12.38
N ASN A 95 -4.32 0.35 12.62
CA ASN A 95 -3.58 0.72 13.82
C ASN A 95 -4.36 0.40 15.10
N LYS A 96 -5.59 0.88 15.21
CA LYS A 96 -6.35 0.88 16.48
C LYS A 96 -7.07 -0.44 16.76
N GLY A 97 -7.44 -1.18 15.72
CA GLY A 97 -8.43 -2.26 15.80
C GLY A 97 -9.83 -1.76 16.18
N LYS A 98 -10.80 -2.67 16.14
CA LYS A 98 -12.17 -2.43 16.62
C LYS A 98 -12.87 -3.76 16.91
N GLY A 99 -13.34 -3.94 18.14
CA GLY A 99 -14.07 -5.15 18.53
C GLY A 99 -13.20 -6.40 18.35
N LYS A 100 -13.60 -7.30 17.44
CA LYS A 100 -12.85 -8.53 17.12
C LYS A 100 -11.70 -8.32 16.14
N CYS A 101 -11.63 -7.18 15.46
CA CYS A 101 -10.48 -6.84 14.61
C CYS A 101 -9.32 -6.36 15.51
N PRO A 102 -8.17 -7.07 15.54
CA PRO A 102 -7.05 -6.72 16.41
C PRO A 102 -6.41 -5.35 16.07
N SER A 103 -5.71 -4.76 17.04
CA SER A 103 -4.79 -3.66 16.80
C SER A 103 -3.47 -4.19 16.23
N TYR A 104 -2.98 -3.54 15.17
CA TYR A 104 -1.69 -3.86 14.54
C TYR A 104 -0.62 -2.77 14.73
N GLN A 105 -0.94 -1.70 15.46
CA GLN A 105 0.05 -0.68 15.82
C GLN A 105 1.21 -1.32 16.59
N GLY A 106 2.44 -1.10 16.13
CA GLY A 106 3.65 -1.68 16.73
C GLY A 106 3.88 -3.16 16.39
N LYS A 107 2.93 -3.84 15.72
CA LYS A 107 3.11 -5.21 15.21
C LYS A 107 3.67 -5.25 13.78
N MET A 108 3.53 -4.15 13.04
CA MET A 108 4.16 -3.92 11.74
C MET A 108 4.49 -2.43 11.56
N SER A 109 5.37 -2.10 10.60
CA SER A 109 5.78 -0.71 10.39
C SER A 109 4.62 0.15 9.86
N PRO A 110 4.66 1.49 10.07
CA PRO A 110 3.66 2.40 9.49
C PRO A 110 3.54 2.27 7.97
N GLU A 111 4.68 2.09 7.27
CA GLU A 111 4.71 1.84 5.83
C GLU A 111 3.96 0.55 5.45
N MET A 112 4.13 -0.52 6.24
CA MET A 112 3.41 -1.78 6.02
C MET A 112 1.90 -1.62 6.25
N ILE A 113 1.49 -0.80 7.23
CA ILE A 113 0.07 -0.49 7.47
C ILE A 113 -0.53 0.27 6.28
N GLU A 114 0.20 1.23 5.72
CA GLU A 114 -0.25 1.94 4.51
C GLU A 114 -0.38 1.00 3.32
N LYS A 115 0.60 0.11 3.09
CA LYS A 115 0.50 -0.95 2.07
C LYS A 115 -0.68 -1.89 2.33
N MET A 116 -0.97 -2.20 3.59
CA MET A 116 -2.10 -3.05 3.97
C MET A 116 -3.46 -2.38 3.71
N ALA A 117 -3.55 -1.06 3.91
CA ALA A 117 -4.73 -0.30 3.49
C ALA A 117 -4.91 -0.37 1.96
N GLY A 118 -3.81 -0.30 1.19
CA GLY A 118 -3.81 -0.58 -0.24
C GLY A 118 -4.34 -1.98 -0.59
N VAL A 119 -3.91 -3.03 0.13
CA VAL A 119 -4.44 -4.39 -0.05
C VAL A 119 -5.96 -4.44 0.17
N VAL A 120 -6.47 -3.78 1.21
CA VAL A 120 -7.92 -3.69 1.46
C VAL A 120 -8.65 -3.03 0.27
N ARG A 121 -8.10 -1.96 -0.31
CA ARG A 121 -8.69 -1.30 -1.50
C ARG A 121 -8.69 -2.19 -2.74
N ASN A 122 -7.61 -2.93 -2.94
CA ASN A 122 -7.41 -3.71 -4.16
C ASN A 122 -8.38 -4.88 -4.31
N PHE A 123 -9.10 -5.30 -3.26
CA PHE A 123 -10.16 -6.30 -3.38
C PHE A 123 -11.37 -5.83 -4.22
N ALA A 124 -11.60 -4.53 -4.36
CA ALA A 124 -12.72 -3.98 -5.11
C ALA A 124 -12.35 -3.46 -6.52
N VAL A 125 -11.07 -3.48 -6.88
CA VAL A 125 -10.57 -3.05 -8.18
C VAL A 125 -10.41 -4.27 -9.09
N LYS A 126 -10.80 -4.14 -10.36
CA LYS A 126 -10.65 -5.19 -11.38
C LYS A 126 -9.49 -4.91 -12.31
#